data_AF-A7VS12-F1
#
_entry.id   AF-A7VS12-F1
#
_cell.length_a   1.000
_cell.length_b   1.000
_cell.length_c   1.000
_cell.angle_alpha   90.00
_cell.angle_beta   90.00
_cell.angle_gamma   90.00
#
_symmetry.space_group_name_H-M   'P 1'
#
loop_
_entity.id
_entity.type
_entity.pdbx_description
1 polymer ?
#
loop_
_entity_poly.entity_id
_entity_poly.type
_entity_poly.pdbx_seq_one_letter_code
_entity_poly.pdbx_strand_id
1 'polypeptide(L)' 'MKIVDIAVKKVYRFNCPNCQSRLEADSSELTDIGGKVSKFYCPVCRKDRYITWSDLRKKIVYEGSQE' A
#
# COMPACT_ATOMS: atom_id res chain seq x y z
N MET A 1 -2.93 -16.92 28.09
CA MET A 1 -2.89 -15.69 27.28
C MET A 1 -2.34 -16.10 25.92
N LYS A 2 -3.18 -16.23 24.89
CA LYS A 2 -2.71 -16.55 23.54
C LYS A 2 -1.99 -15.31 23.01
N ILE A 3 -0.74 -15.45 22.61
CA ILE A 3 -0.02 -14.39 21.88
C ILE A 3 -0.81 -14.23 20.57
N VAL A 4 -1.59 -13.15 20.50
CA VAL A 4 -2.25 -12.72 19.27
C VAL A 4 -1.20 -11.88 18.57
N ASP A 5 -0.63 -12.38 17.48
CA ASP A 5 0.36 -11.63 16.71
C ASP A 5 -0.17 -10.22 16.46
N ILE A 6 0.56 -9.23 16.95
CA ILE A 6 0.16 -7.82 16.83
C ILE A 6 0.24 -7.49 15.33
N ALA A 7 -0.90 -7.14 14.72
CA ALA A 7 -0.93 -6.65 13.35
C ALA A 7 -0.29 -5.26 13.33
N VAL A 8 0.99 -5.16 12.99
CA VAL A 8 1.79 -3.95 13.15
C VAL A 8 1.49 -2.93 12.04
N LYS A 9 1.29 -3.38 10.79
CA LYS A 9 1.08 -2.47 9.65
C LYS A 9 0.13 -3.01 8.59
N LYS A 10 -0.72 -2.12 8.06
CA LYS A 10 -1.55 -2.36 6.87
C LYS A 10 -0.84 -1.76 5.67
N VAL A 11 -0.26 -2.62 4.84
CA VAL A 11 0.40 -2.21 3.60
C VAL A 11 -0.45 -2.59 2.40
N TYR A 12 -0.31 -1.86 1.31
CA TYR A 12 -0.98 -2.12 0.05
C TYR A 12 0.06 -2.38 -1.03
N ARG A 13 -0.13 -3.48 -1.75
CA ARG A 13 0.68 -3.86 -2.91
C ARG A 13 -0.08 -3.55 -4.18
N PHE A 14 0.61 -2.96 -5.14
CA PHE A 14 0.01 -2.56 -6.42
C PHE A 14 1.08 -2.35 -7.49
N ASN A 15 0.64 -2.24 -8.74
CA ASN A 15 1.50 -1.83 -9.83
C ASN A 15 1.19 -0.37 -10.19
N CYS A 16 2.20 0.46 -10.38
CA CYS A 16 1.99 1.83 -10.83
C CYS A 16 1.29 1.83 -12.20
N PRO A 17 0.16 2.52 -12.40
CA PRO A 17 -0.55 2.51 -13.68
C PRO A 17 0.24 3.15 -14.83
N ASN A 18 1.27 3.96 -14.52
CA ASN A 18 2.07 4.65 -15.54
C ASN A 18 3.33 3.88 -15.96
N CYS A 19 4.05 3.26 -15.02
CA CYS A 19 5.31 2.56 -15.30
C CYS A 19 5.27 1.05 -15.03
N GLN A 20 4.14 0.53 -14.55
CA GLN A 20 3.89 -0.87 -14.19
C GLN A 20 4.82 -1.45 -13.11
N SER A 21 5.69 -0.63 -12.51
CA SER A 21 6.55 -1.05 -11.42
C SER A 21 5.72 -1.53 -10.23
N ARG A 22 6.13 -2.65 -9.64
CA ARG A 22 5.53 -3.22 -8.44
C ARG A 22 5.95 -2.40 -7.24
N LEU A 23 4.96 -1.87 -6.51
CA LEU A 23 5.15 -0.99 -5.36
C LEU A 23 4.42 -1.56 -4.14
N GLU A 24 4.90 -1.19 -2.96
CA GLU A 24 4.26 -1.41 -1.67
C GLU A 24 4.25 -0.07 -0.94
N ALA A 25 3.10 0.31 -0.38
CA ALA A 25 2.94 1.55 0.37
C ALA A 25 2.12 1.30 1.63
N ASP A 26 2.44 1.97 2.73
CA ASP A 26 1.59 1.97 3.91
C ASP A 26 0.28 2.72 3.62
N SER A 27 -0.78 2.36 4.34
CA SER A 27 -2.02 3.14 4.36
C SER A 27 -1.81 4.64 4.61
N SER A 28 -0.80 5.04 5.39
CA SER A 28 -0.47 6.43 5.68
C SER A 28 0.21 7.17 4.51
N GLU A 29 0.81 6.43 3.57
CA GLU A 29 1.46 7.01 2.37
C GLU A 29 0.48 7.22 1.21
N LEU A 30 -0.74 6.69 1.36
CA LEU A 30 -1.83 6.74 0.39
C LEU A 30 -2.85 7.81 0.80
N THR A 31 -2.96 8.87 0.01
CA THR A 31 -3.95 9.93 0.26
C THR A 31 -5.27 9.58 -0.43
N ASP A 32 -6.33 9.34 0.33
CA ASP A 32 -7.67 9.14 -0.23
C ASP A 32 -8.19 10.41 -0.91
N ILE A 33 -8.75 10.25 -2.11
CA ILE A 33 -9.43 11.31 -2.85
C ILE A 33 -10.82 10.81 -3.23
N GLY A 34 -11.80 11.20 -2.41
CA GLY A 34 -13.22 10.97 -2.66
C GLY A 34 -13.62 9.49 -2.65
N GLY A 35 -12.91 8.64 -1.89
CA GLY A 35 -13.27 7.23 -1.67
C GLY A 35 -13.16 6.31 -2.90
N LYS A 36 -12.66 6.81 -4.04
CA LYS A 36 -12.53 6.03 -5.29
C LYS A 36 -11.08 5.83 -5.70
N VAL A 37 -10.29 6.88 -5.57
CA VAL A 37 -8.90 6.90 -5.97
C VAL A 37 -8.04 7.32 -4.80
N SER A 38 -6.82 6.79 -4.79
CA SER A 38 -5.78 7.14 -3.85
C SER A 38 -4.61 7.76 -4.62
N LYS A 39 -4.06 8.83 -4.07
CA LYS A 39 -2.85 9.50 -4.56
C LYS A 39 -1.64 8.92 -3.82
N PHE A 40 -0.58 8.64 -4.58
CA PHE A 40 0.70 8.12 -4.07
C PHE A 40 1.87 8.71 -4.86
N TYR A 41 3.05 8.78 -4.24
CA TYR A 41 4.28 9.12 -4.95
C TYR A 41 4.88 7.88 -5.60
N CYS A 42 5.12 7.90 -6.91
CA CYS A 42 5.80 6.81 -7.59
C CYS A 42 7.31 7.11 -7.67
N PRO A 43 8.19 6.33 -6.99
CA PRO A 43 9.63 6.59 -6.99
C PRO A 43 10.27 6.36 -8.38
N VAL A 44 9.67 5.51 -9.21
CA VAL A 44 10.14 5.23 -10.58
C VAL A 44 9.75 6.36 -11.54
N CYS A 45 8.52 6.86 -11.45
CA CYS A 45 8.08 8.01 -12.26
C CYS A 45 8.58 9.36 -11.72
N ARG A 46 9.05 9.39 -10.46
CA ARG A 46 9.38 10.58 -9.67
C ARG A 46 8.27 11.63 -9.64
N LYS A 47 7.02 11.19 -9.63
CA LYS A 47 5.82 12.03 -9.67
C LYS A 47 4.70 11.40 -8.86
N ASP A 48 3.80 12.27 -8.39
CA ASP A 48 2.53 11.85 -7.83
C ASP A 48 1.66 11.20 -8.91
N ARG A 49 1.03 10.08 -8.55
CA ARG A 49 0.16 9.28 -9.38
C ARG A 49 -1.10 8.91 -8.60
N TYR A 50 -2.08 8.44 -9.35
CA TYR A 50 -3.38 8.04 -8.82
C TYR A 50 -3.60 6.57 -9.14
N ILE A 51 -4.24 5.86 -8.21
CA ILE A 51 -4.63 4.47 -8.37
C ILE A 51 -6.00 4.27 -7.74
N THR A 52 -6.81 3.35 -8.27
CA THR A 52 -8.11 3.07 -7.67
C THR A 52 -7.97 2.17 -6.44
N TRP A 53 -8.89 2.27 -5.49
CA TRP A 53 -8.92 1.34 -4.35
C TRP A 53 -9.05 -0.12 -4.77
N SER A 54 -9.73 -0.38 -5.90
CA SER A 54 -9.92 -1.72 -6.45
C SER A 54 -8.61 -2.38 -6.90
N ASP A 55 -7.62 -1.59 -7.29
CA ASP A 55 -6.30 -2.07 -7.73
C ASP A 55 -5.30 -2.28 -6.58
N LEU A 56 -5.63 -1.80 -5.38
CA LEU A 56 -4.79 -1.96 -4.19
C LEU A 56 -5.04 -3.33 -3.53
N ARG A 57 -3.98 -4.12 -3.35
CA ARG A 57 -4.04 -5.41 -2.65
C ARG A 57 -3.54 -5.26 -1.22
N LYS A 58 -4.46 -5.32 -0.26
CA LYS A 58 -4.15 -5.24 1.17
C LYS A 58 -3.31 -6.44 1.61
N LYS A 59 -2.23 -6.16 2.34
CA LYS A 59 -1.39 -7.12 3.05
C LYS A 59 -1.27 -6.66 4.50
N ILE A 60 -1.52 -7.56 5.42
CA ILE A 60 -1.37 -7.30 6.86
C ILE A 60 0.00 -7.87 7.26
N VAL A 61 0.85 -7.04 7.84
CA VAL A 61 2.16 -7.45 8.34
C VAL A 61 2.07 -7.62 9.85
N TYR A 62 2.43 -8.81 10.33
CA TYR A 62 2.42 -9.19 11.74
C TYR A 62 3.85 -9.17 12.30
N GLU A 63 4.02 -8.76 13.55
CA GLU A 63 5.31 -8.79 14.23
C GLU A 63 5.83 -10.24 14.28
N GLY A 64 7.06 -10.50 13.82
CA GLY A 64 7.64 -11.85 13.77
C GLY A 64 7.65 -12.53 12.38
N SER A 65 7.06 -11.92 11.36
CA SER A 65 7.07 -12.43 9.97
C SER A 65 8.24 -11.90 9.11
N GLN A 66 9.37 -11.59 9.75
CA GLN A 66 10.66 -11.41 9.07
C GLN A 66 11.49 -12.69 9.30
N GLU A 67 11.30 -13.69 8.44
CA GLU A 67 12.29 -14.74 8.20
C GLU A 67 12.99 -14.47 6.85
#